data_AF-A0A3S7KK75-F1
#
_entry.id   AF-A0A3S7KK75-F1
#
_cell.length_a   1.000
_cell.length_b   1.000
_cell.length_c   1.000
_cell.angle_alpha   90.00
_cell.angle_beta   90.00
_cell.angle_gamma   90.00
#
_symmetry.space_group_name_H-M   'P 1'
#
loop_
_entity.id
_entity.type
_entity.pdbx_description
1 polymer ?
#
loop_
_entity_poly.entity_id
_entity_poly.type
_entity_poly.pdbx_seq_one_letter_code
_entity_poly.pdbx_strand_id
1 'polypeptide(L)'
;MWAALLCTGLVVANPVSASGWQGSYSNVCVHPQSGDLLGAELSFIAYGGGTAVLWQPFEGEGLPPQVLVLREEGGTTVAAEAAGAPALFSITRERTRIRVRYLQGQDGEAIVLRPGAAQWMGARPPVCRA
;
A
#
# COMPACT_ATOMS: atom_id res chain seq x y z
N MET A 1 -23.84 -25.06 33.57
CA MET A 1 -23.78 -24.14 32.42
C MET A 1 -22.53 -23.30 32.59
N TRP A 2 -21.50 -23.53 31.78
CA TRP A 2 -20.27 -22.75 31.81
C TRP A 2 -20.40 -21.59 30.82
N ALA A 3 -20.45 -20.36 31.31
CA ALA A 3 -20.41 -19.17 30.48
C ALA A 3 -18.96 -18.91 30.07
N ALA A 4 -18.63 -19.19 28.81
CA ALA A 4 -17.39 -18.74 28.20
C ALA A 4 -17.48 -17.23 27.98
N LEU A 5 -16.83 -16.45 28.84
CA LEU A 5 -16.54 -15.04 28.56
C LEU A 5 -15.53 -14.98 27.41
N LEU A 6 -16.03 -14.70 26.21
CA LEU A 6 -15.22 -14.27 25.09
C LEU A 6 -14.72 -12.85 25.40
N CYS A 7 -13.53 -12.75 25.99
CA CYS A 7 -12.73 -11.54 25.94
C CYS A 7 -12.28 -11.33 24.49
N THR A 8 -13.16 -10.75 23.66
CA THR A 8 -12.74 -10.14 22.40
C THR A 8 -11.88 -8.94 22.77
N GLY A 9 -10.58 -9.18 22.91
CA GLY A 9 -9.60 -8.12 23.02
C GLY A 9 -9.77 -7.21 21.80
N LEU A 10 -10.15 -5.95 22.04
CA LEU A 10 -9.96 -4.88 21.09
C LEU A 10 -8.46 -4.86 20.76
N VAL A 11 -8.08 -5.43 19.61
CA VAL A 11 -6.75 -5.22 19.06
C VAL A 11 -6.67 -3.74 18.76
N VAL A 12 -6.07 -2.98 19.67
CA VAL A 12 -5.79 -1.57 19.45
C VAL A 12 -4.74 -1.54 18.35
N ALA A 13 -5.19 -1.19 17.14
CA ALA A 13 -4.32 -0.91 16.02
C ALA A 13 -3.31 0.17 16.42
N ASN A 14 -2.04 -0.18 16.49
CA ASN A 14 -0.99 0.78 16.83
C ASN A 14 -0.70 1.64 15.59
N PRO A 15 -0.87 2.97 15.64
CA PRO A 15 -0.62 3.82 14.49
C PRO A 15 0.88 3.79 14.12
N VAL A 16 1.15 3.81 12.82
CA VAL A 16 2.53 3.88 12.32
C VAL A 16 3.00 5.33 12.31
N SER A 17 4.11 5.60 13.01
CA SER A 17 4.77 6.91 12.98
C SER A 17 5.27 7.23 11.56
N ALA A 18 5.17 8.50 11.18
CA ALA A 18 5.68 8.98 9.89
C ALA A 18 7.21 8.87 9.78
N SER A 19 7.93 8.78 10.91
CA SER A 19 9.39 8.62 10.92
C SER A 19 9.79 7.33 10.19
N GLY A 20 10.32 7.46 8.97
CA GLY A 20 10.73 6.34 8.12
C GLY A 20 9.73 5.96 7.02
N TRP A 21 8.57 6.62 6.94
CA TRP A 21 7.54 6.36 5.93
C TRP A 21 7.19 7.65 5.18
N GLN A 22 7.99 7.94 4.14
CA GLN A 22 7.86 9.17 3.36
C GLN A 22 8.18 8.95 1.88
N GLY A 23 7.69 9.87 1.05
CA GLY A 23 7.95 9.93 -0.39
C GLY A 23 6.96 9.13 -1.22
N SER A 24 7.22 9.13 -2.52
CA SER A 24 6.44 8.44 -3.55
C SER A 24 7.25 7.34 -4.19
N TYR A 25 6.57 6.25 -4.53
CA TYR A 25 7.14 5.05 -5.10
C TYR A 25 6.25 4.53 -6.21
N SER A 26 6.86 4.09 -7.31
CA SER A 26 6.16 3.64 -8.50
C SER A 26 6.95 2.50 -9.15
N ASN A 27 6.22 1.58 -9.78
CA ASN A 27 6.76 0.71 -10.81
C ASN A 27 5.97 0.85 -12.12
N VAL A 28 5.17 1.90 -12.26
CA VAL A 28 4.30 2.07 -13.41
C VAL A 28 5.11 2.21 -14.69
N CYS A 29 4.62 1.56 -15.74
CA CYS A 29 5.18 1.65 -17.07
C CYS A 29 4.09 1.62 -18.14
N VAL A 30 4.45 2.06 -19.34
CA VAL A 30 3.60 2.01 -20.54
C VAL A 30 3.89 0.73 -21.33
N HIS A 31 2.87 -0.08 -21.61
CA HIS A 31 2.98 -1.25 -22.45
C HIS A 31 3.27 -0.84 -23.90
N PRO A 32 4.34 -1.35 -24.54
CA PRO A 32 4.85 -0.77 -25.80
C PRO A 32 3.91 -0.92 -26.99
N GLN A 33 3.05 -1.94 -27.03
CA GLN A 33 2.15 -2.17 -28.16
C GLN A 33 0.77 -1.54 -27.98
N SER A 34 0.21 -1.61 -26.77
CA SER A 34 -1.16 -1.12 -26.50
C SER A 34 -1.17 0.32 -25.99
N GLY A 35 -0.08 0.80 -25.40
CA GLY A 35 -0.04 2.08 -24.69
C GLY A 35 -0.63 2.02 -23.28
N ASP A 36 -1.04 0.83 -22.82
CA ASP A 36 -1.64 0.61 -21.51
C ASP A 36 -0.70 0.97 -20.38
N LEU A 37 -1.25 1.53 -19.30
CA LEU A 37 -0.53 1.74 -18.05
C LEU A 37 -0.63 0.49 -17.19
N LEU A 38 0.52 -0.02 -16.73
CA LEU A 38 0.63 -1.21 -15.92
C LEU A 38 1.46 -0.94 -14.66
N GLY A 39 1.07 -1.54 -13.54
CA GLY A 39 1.82 -1.51 -12.28
C GLY A 39 1.04 -0.83 -11.16
N ALA A 40 1.73 -0.17 -10.25
CA ALA A 40 1.12 0.55 -9.14
C ALA A 40 1.98 1.71 -8.65
N GLU A 41 1.34 2.63 -7.96
CA GLU A 41 1.96 3.76 -7.28
C GLU A 41 1.49 3.88 -5.85
N LEU A 42 2.39 4.38 -5.01
CA LEU A 42 2.16 4.60 -3.60
C LEU A 42 2.80 5.92 -3.18
N SER A 43 2.08 6.76 -2.42
CA SER A 43 2.66 7.90 -1.72
C SER A 43 2.30 7.88 -0.24
N PHE A 44 3.29 8.09 0.63
CA PHE A 44 3.04 8.19 2.06
C PHE A 44 2.49 9.58 2.42
N ILE A 45 1.49 9.61 3.30
CA ILE A 45 0.83 10.81 3.80
C ILE A 45 0.93 10.80 5.32
N ALA A 46 1.64 11.77 5.89
CA ALA A 46 1.66 11.99 7.33
C ALA A 46 0.40 12.79 7.75
N TYR A 47 -0.24 12.38 8.84
CA TYR A 47 -1.37 13.10 9.43
C TYR A 47 -1.35 12.99 10.96
N GLY A 48 -2.20 13.76 11.65
CA GLY A 48 -2.20 13.83 13.12
C GLY A 48 -2.45 12.49 13.84
N GLY A 49 -3.02 11.49 13.15
CA GLY A 49 -3.27 10.16 13.70
C GLY A 49 -2.28 9.08 13.24
N GLY A 50 -1.21 9.44 12.52
CA GLY A 50 -0.19 8.49 12.07
C GLY A 50 0.20 8.68 10.60
N THR A 51 0.32 7.57 9.88
CA THR A 51 0.70 7.55 8.47
C THR A 51 -0.37 6.84 7.66
N ALA A 52 -0.70 7.38 6.49
CA ALA A 52 -1.54 6.75 5.50
C ALA A 52 -0.75 6.60 4.19
N VAL A 53 -1.30 5.84 3.25
CA VAL A 53 -0.78 5.71 1.89
C VAL A 53 -1.89 6.05 0.90
N LEU A 54 -1.55 6.83 -0.12
CA LEU A 54 -2.32 6.92 -1.35
C LEU A 54 -1.85 5.81 -2.27
N TRP A 55 -2.69 4.82 -2.51
CA TRP A 55 -2.43 3.63 -3.34
C TRP A 55 -3.22 3.71 -4.64
N GLN A 56 -2.59 3.43 -5.77
CA GLN A 56 -3.27 3.32 -7.05
C GLN A 56 -2.67 2.19 -7.90
N PRO A 57 -3.44 1.17 -8.26
CA PRO A 57 -3.06 0.20 -9.27
C PRO A 57 -3.40 0.70 -10.69
N PHE A 58 -2.67 0.16 -11.67
CA PHE A 58 -2.81 0.44 -13.09
C PHE A 58 -2.92 -0.89 -13.86
N GLU A 59 -4.03 -1.08 -14.56
CA GLU A 59 -4.39 -2.32 -15.28
C GLU A 59 -5.00 -1.99 -16.65
N GLY A 60 -4.22 -1.34 -17.52
CA GLY A 60 -4.73 -0.70 -18.74
C GLY A 60 -4.77 0.81 -18.58
N GLU A 61 -5.42 1.25 -17.52
CA GLU A 61 -5.50 2.63 -17.07
C GLU A 61 -5.33 2.72 -15.55
N GLY A 62 -5.23 3.95 -15.03
CA GLY A 62 -5.17 4.15 -13.57
C GLY A 62 -6.54 3.93 -12.94
N LEU A 63 -6.65 2.93 -12.06
CA LEU A 63 -7.85 2.73 -11.25
C LEU A 63 -8.01 3.89 -10.23
N PRO A 64 -9.19 4.09 -9.63
CA PRO A 64 -9.35 5.13 -8.62
C PRO A 64 -8.35 4.98 -7.45
N PRO A 65 -7.64 6.05 -7.06
CA PRO A 65 -6.70 5.98 -5.95
C PRO A 65 -7.43 5.84 -4.62
N GLN A 66 -6.85 5.09 -3.70
CA GLN A 66 -7.40 4.80 -2.37
C GLN A 66 -6.47 5.34 -1.28
N VAL A 67 -7.05 5.91 -0.22
CA VAL A 67 -6.30 6.31 0.98
C VAL A 67 -6.46 5.22 2.03
N LEU A 68 -5.33 4.67 2.48
CA LEU A 68 -5.30 3.54 3.40
C LEU A 68 -4.42 3.87 4.60
N VAL A 69 -4.95 3.66 5.80
CA VAL A 69 -4.28 3.96 7.08
C VAL A 69 -3.27 2.86 7.38
N LEU A 70 -2.05 3.26 7.74
CA LEU A 70 -1.02 2.34 8.20
C LEU A 70 -1.11 2.11 9.70
N ARG A 71 -1.03 0.83 10.08
CA ARG A 71 -0.96 0.38 11.46
C ARG A 71 -0.01 -0.80 11.60
N GLU A 72 0.47 -1.04 12.80
CA GLU A 72 1.20 -2.25 13.15
C GLU A 72 0.24 -3.33 13.61
N GLU A 73 0.38 -4.53 13.04
CA GLU A 73 -0.40 -5.72 13.36
C GLU A 73 0.54 -6.93 13.44
N GLY A 74 0.70 -7.52 14.62
CA GLY A 74 1.59 -8.68 14.81
C GLY A 74 3.06 -8.43 14.44
N GLY A 75 3.55 -7.18 14.55
CA GLY A 75 4.90 -6.78 14.15
C GLY A 75 5.08 -6.54 12.64
N THR A 76 3.98 -6.48 11.89
CA THR A 76 3.97 -6.15 10.47
C THR A 76 3.22 -4.84 10.25
N THR A 77 3.79 -3.94 9.44
CA THR A 77 3.07 -2.77 8.94
C THR A 77 2.03 -3.20 7.92
N VAL A 78 0.77 -2.90 8.19
CA VAL A 78 -0.36 -3.20 7.31
C VAL A 78 -1.14 -1.94 6.96
N ALA A 79 -1.83 -1.96 5.82
CA ALA A 79 -2.71 -0.89 5.37
C ALA A 79 -4.16 -1.36 5.34
N ALA A 80 -5.06 -0.50 5.80
CA ALA A 80 -6.50 -0.75 5.83
C ALA A 80 -7.28 0.53 5.52
N GLU A 81 -8.55 0.42 5.12
CA GLU A 81 -9.40 1.60 4.85
C GLU A 81 -9.62 2.48 6.09
N ALA A 82 -9.60 1.86 7.28
CA ALA A 82 -9.72 2.53 8.56
C ALA A 82 -9.02 1.72 9.65
N ALA A 83 -8.76 2.36 10.80
CA ALA A 83 -8.06 1.75 11.93
C ALA A 83 -8.68 0.42 12.41
N GLY A 84 -10.00 0.23 12.28
CA GLY A 84 -10.71 -1.00 12.64
C GLY A 84 -11.11 -1.91 11.46
N ALA A 85 -10.79 -1.54 10.22
CA ALA A 85 -11.13 -2.33 9.04
C ALA A 85 -10.13 -3.48 8.85
N PRO A 86 -10.50 -4.59 8.18
CA PRO A 86 -9.55 -5.64 7.79
C PRO A 86 -8.37 -5.05 6.99
N ALA A 87 -7.17 -5.59 7.23
CA ALA A 87 -6.00 -5.20 6.47
C ALA A 87 -6.11 -5.70 5.02
N LEU A 88 -5.80 -4.83 4.06
CA LEU A 88 -5.83 -5.13 2.63
C LEU A 88 -4.46 -5.59 2.13
N PHE A 89 -3.39 -4.96 2.62
CA PHE A 89 -2.03 -5.33 2.25
C PHE A 89 -1.04 -5.15 3.40
N SER A 90 0.02 -5.93 3.37
CA SER A 90 1.23 -5.65 4.15
C SER A 90 2.19 -4.79 3.34
N ILE A 91 2.89 -3.90 4.04
CA ILE A 91 3.90 -3.03 3.47
C ILE A 91 5.23 -3.28 4.18
N THR A 92 6.29 -3.50 3.41
CA THR A 92 7.64 -3.65 3.95
C THR A 92 8.59 -2.71 3.24
N ARG A 93 9.41 -1.99 4.02
CA ARG A 93 10.51 -1.21 3.46
C ARG A 93 11.74 -2.09 3.28
N GLU A 94 12.21 -2.24 2.05
CA GLU A 94 13.42 -2.98 1.69
C GLU A 94 14.50 -2.01 1.19
N ARG A 95 15.34 -1.53 2.12
CA ARG A 95 16.31 -0.44 1.85
C ARG A 95 15.58 0.80 1.29
N THR A 96 15.70 1.05 0.00
CA THR A 96 15.06 2.18 -0.70
C THR A 96 13.76 1.80 -1.40
N ARG A 97 13.36 0.52 -1.40
CA ARG A 97 12.16 0.04 -2.10
C ARG A 97 11.02 -0.18 -1.12
N ILE A 98 9.80 -0.16 -1.65
CA ILE A 98 8.60 -0.58 -0.93
C ILE A 98 8.12 -1.88 -1.54
N ARG A 99 7.88 -2.89 -0.70
CA ARG A 99 7.22 -4.13 -1.08
C ARG A 99 5.80 -4.09 -0.54
N VAL A 100 4.82 -4.31 -1.41
CA VAL A 100 3.39 -4.40 -1.07
C VAL A 100 2.92 -5.82 -1.39
N ARG A 101 2.17 -6.44 -0.48
CA ARG A 101 1.56 -7.75 -0.69
C ARG A 101 0.10 -7.70 -0.27
N TYR A 102 -0.80 -8.08 -1.17
CA TYR A 102 -2.21 -8.26 -0.83
C TYR A 102 -2.38 -9.39 0.20
N LEU A 103 -3.18 -9.14 1.23
CA LEU A 103 -3.46 -10.10 2.31
C LEU A 103 -4.72 -10.93 2.03
N GLN A 104 -5.55 -10.49 1.09
CA GLN A 104 -6.72 -11.21 0.61
C GLN A 104 -6.58 -11.48 -0.90
N GLY A 105 -7.04 -12.65 -1.34
CA GLY A 105 -6.87 -13.15 -2.71
C GLY A 105 -5.92 -14.36 -2.77
N GLN A 106 -5.75 -14.94 -3.97
CA GLN A 106 -4.66 -15.90 -4.19
C GLN A 106 -3.33 -15.23 -3.85
N ASP A 107 -2.37 -15.99 -3.30
CA ASP A 107 -1.01 -15.54 -2.97
C ASP A 107 -0.38 -14.82 -4.17
N GLY A 108 -0.60 -13.50 -4.23
CA GLY A 108 -0.16 -12.66 -5.33
C GLY A 108 1.32 -12.40 -5.22
N GLU A 109 1.96 -12.23 -6.36
CA GLU A 109 3.35 -11.76 -6.39
C GLU A 109 3.45 -10.42 -5.65
N ALA A 110 4.53 -10.25 -4.88
CA ALA A 110 4.75 -9.01 -4.15
C ALA A 110 5.05 -7.88 -5.13
N ILE A 111 4.34 -6.77 -5.01
CA ILE A 111 4.56 -5.58 -5.84
C ILE A 111 5.74 -4.81 -5.26
N VAL A 112 6.81 -4.66 -6.06
CA VAL A 112 8.02 -3.94 -5.65
C VAL A 112 8.06 -2.57 -6.32
N LEU A 113 7.94 -1.52 -5.51
CA LEU A 113 7.96 -0.13 -5.93
C LEU A 113 9.33 0.50 -5.69
N ARG A 114 9.74 1.40 -6.58
CA ARG A 114 11.00 2.14 -6.49
C ARG A 114 10.72 3.62 -6.22
N PRO A 115 11.64 4.34 -5.55
CA PRO A 115 11.50 5.77 -5.38
C PRO A 115 11.32 6.46 -6.72
N GLY A 116 10.31 7.30 -6.83
CA GLY A 116 9.98 7.98 -8.08
C GLY A 116 8.79 8.89 -7.92
N ALA A 117 8.66 9.86 -8.82
CA ALA A 117 7.46 10.67 -8.90
C ALA A 117 6.31 9.80 -9.43
N ALA A 118 5.15 9.92 -8.79
CA ALA A 118 3.90 9.30 -9.23
C ALA A 118 3.29 10.07 -10.40
N GLN A 119 2.47 9.42 -11.22
CA GLN A 119 1.76 10.03 -12.34
C GLN A 119 0.83 11.15 -11.90
N TRP A 120 0.18 11.04 -10.74
CA TRP A 120 -0.64 12.12 -10.19
C TRP A 120 0.17 13.37 -9.82
N MET A 121 1.51 13.30 -9.81
CA MET A 121 2.41 14.46 -9.70
C MET A 121 2.98 14.91 -11.05
N GLY A 122 2.43 14.42 -12.16
CA GLY A 122 2.86 14.77 -13.53
C GLY A 122 4.04 13.96 -14.06
N ALA A 123 4.42 12.86 -13.40
CA ALA A 123 5.48 11.98 -13.88
C ALA A 123 5.07 11.28 -15.18
N ARG A 124 6.03 11.10 -16.10
CA ARG A 124 5.86 10.29 -17.31
C ARG A 124 6.45 8.90 -17.07
N PRO A 125 5.65 7.82 -17.13
CA PRO A 125 6.17 6.48 -16.91
C PRO A 125 7.12 6.05 -18.03
N PRO A 126 8.14 5.22 -17.71
CA PRO A 126 8.96 4.57 -18.73
C PRO A 126 8.15 3.53 -19.51
N VAL A 127 8.69 3.05 -20.62
CA VAL A 127 8.16 1.87 -21.33
C VAL A 127 8.45 0.61 -20.51
N CYS A 128 7.51 -0.32 -20.47
CA CYS A 128 7.67 -1.61 -19.79
C CYS A 128 8.83 -2.41 -20.40
N ARG A 129 9.59 -3.09 -19.55
CA ARG A 129 10.63 -4.02 -20.01
C ARG A 129 9.96 -5.30 -20.51
N ALA A 130 10.43 -5.81 -21.64
CA ALA A 130 10.09 -7.15 -22.13
C ALA A 130 10.78 -8.24 -21.30
#